data_AF-A0A1Y0NG58-F1
#
_entry.id   AF-A0A1Y0NG58-F1
#
_cell.length_a   1.000
_cell.length_b   1.000
_cell.length_c   1.000
_cell.angle_alpha   90.00
_cell.angle_beta   90.00
_cell.angle_gamma   90.00
#
_symmetry.space_group_name_H-M   'P 1'
#
loop_
_entity.id
_entity.type
_entity.pdbx_description
1 polymer ?
#
loop_
_entity_poly.entity_id
_entity_poly.type
_entity_poly.pdbx_seq_one_letter_code
_entity_poly.pdbx_strand_id
1 'polypeptide(L)'
;MPTKGPSHIAATLVLAAALLCLGVSLACWYIYFTVYWPYRNLFDETGRYFDAQTLVVYQEQGGLLIWPALALSMLTVMLGVAWRAIRSASGPRSL
;
A
#
# COMPACT_ATOMS: atom_id res chain seq x y z
N MET A 1 30.54 19.72 16.82
CA MET A 1 29.64 18.56 16.98
C MET A 1 29.62 17.79 15.66
N PRO A 2 30.15 16.56 15.58
CA PRO A 2 30.09 15.79 14.35
C PRO A 2 28.66 15.31 14.15
N THR A 3 27.93 15.90 13.21
CA THR A 3 26.64 15.39 12.76
C THR A 3 26.88 14.05 12.09
N LYS A 4 26.56 12.97 12.79
CA LYS A 4 26.63 11.60 12.28
C LYS A 4 25.84 11.55 10.97
N GLY A 5 26.54 11.40 9.84
CA GLY A 5 25.91 11.33 8.52
C GLY A 5 24.83 10.23 8.51
N PRO A 6 23.76 10.39 7.71
CA PRO A 6 22.66 9.43 7.69
C PRO A 6 23.20 8.01 7.50
N SER A 7 22.91 7.14 8.47
CA SER A 7 23.46 5.78 8.49
C SER A 7 22.80 4.95 7.38
N HIS A 8 23.59 4.14 6.69
CA HIS A 8 23.07 3.20 5.68
C HIS A 8 21.95 2.32 6.25
N ILE A 9 22.00 2.01 7.54
CA ILE A 9 20.96 1.26 8.28
C ILE A 9 19.60 1.97 8.20
N ALA A 10 19.56 3.30 8.36
CA ALA A 10 18.32 4.07 8.24
C ALA A 10 17.73 3.97 6.83
N ALA A 11 18.57 4.05 5.79
CA ALA A 11 18.12 3.86 4.41
C ALA A 11 17.53 2.44 4.19
N THR A 12 18.19 1.40 4.69
CA THR A 12 17.71 0.01 4.54
C THR A 12 16.37 -0.19 5.25
N LEU A 13 16.20 0.37 6.45
CA LEU A 13 14.93 0.30 7.21
C LEU A 13 13.79 1.02 6.48
N VAL A 14 14.05 2.22 5.95
CA VAL A 14 13.04 2.98 5.18
C VAL A 14 12.63 2.22 3.91
N LEU A 15 13.59 1.59 3.22
CA LEU A 15 13.31 0.76 2.06
C LEU A 15 12.46 -0.47 2.41
N ALA A 16 12.82 -1.18 3.49
CA ALA A 16 12.05 -2.33 3.95
C ALA A 16 10.61 -1.94 4.31
N ALA A 17 10.42 -0.83 5.01
CA ALA A 17 9.09 -0.29 5.32
C ALA A 17 8.30 0.08 4.06
N ALA A 18 8.94 0.71 3.07
CA ALA A 18 8.30 1.06 1.80
C ALA A 18 7.82 -0.19 1.04
N LEU A 19 8.62 -1.25 1.02
CA LEU A 19 8.28 -2.53 0.38
C LEU A 19 7.13 -3.25 1.10
N LEU A 20 7.13 -3.22 2.44
CA LEU A 20 6.02 -3.77 3.22
C LEU A 20 4.72 -3.02 2.94
N CYS A 21 4.75 -1.68 2.95
CA CYS A 21 3.59 -0.86 2.60
C CYS A 21 3.09 -1.14 1.18
N LEU A 22 4.02 -1.31 0.23
CA LEU A 22 3.69 -1.64 -1.15
C LEU A 22 3.00 -3.01 -1.25
N GLY A 23 3.55 -4.02 -0.58
CA GLY A 23 2.99 -5.37 -0.57
C GLY A 23 1.57 -5.40 0.00
N VAL A 24 1.34 -4.72 1.13
CA VAL A 24 0.00 -4.64 1.73
C VAL A 24 -0.95 -3.84 0.83
N SER A 25 -0.50 -2.72 0.24
CA SER A 25 -1.30 -1.93 -0.69
C SER A 25 -1.75 -2.76 -1.89
N LEU A 26 -0.84 -3.53 -2.50
CA LEU A 26 -1.13 -4.41 -3.62
C LEU A 26 -2.13 -5.52 -3.24
N ALA A 27 -1.99 -6.10 -2.04
CA ALA A 27 -2.95 -7.08 -1.55
C ALA A 27 -4.36 -6.48 -1.39
N CYS A 28 -4.47 -5.27 -0.84
CA CYS A 28 -5.75 -4.56 -0.74
C CYS A 28 -6.35 -4.25 -2.12
N TRP A 29 -5.53 -3.77 -3.07
CA TRP A 29 -5.95 -3.54 -4.46
C TRP A 29 -6.45 -4.81 -5.14
N TYR A 30 -5.70 -5.90 -4.98
CA TYR A 30 -6.07 -7.19 -5.55
C TYR A 30 -7.42 -7.68 -5.00
N ILE A 31 -7.61 -7.64 -3.69
CA ILE A 31 -8.88 -8.02 -3.05
C ILE A 31 -10.01 -7.10 -3.53
N TYR A 32 -9.79 -5.79 -3.59
CA TYR A 32 -10.79 -4.84 -4.08
C TYR A 32 -11.23 -5.16 -5.52
N PHE A 33 -10.29 -5.41 -6.43
CA PHE A 33 -10.60 -5.68 -7.83
C PHE A 33 -11.19 -7.07 -8.09
N THR A 34 -10.91 -8.05 -7.22
CA THR A 34 -11.41 -9.42 -7.38
C THR A 34 -12.72 -9.66 -6.65
N VAL A 35 -12.87 -9.11 -5.44
CA VAL A 35 -13.97 -9.41 -4.52
C VAL A 35 -15.05 -8.33 -4.53
N TYR A 36 -14.72 -7.07 -4.81
CA TYR A 36 -15.69 -5.97 -4.76
C TYR A 36 -16.05 -5.44 -6.15
N TRP A 37 -15.05 -5.06 -6.96
CA TRP A 37 -15.26 -4.36 -8.22
C TRP A 37 -16.20 -5.05 -9.23
N PRO A 38 -16.19 -6.39 -9.41
CA PRO A 38 -17.09 -7.06 -10.34
C PRO A 38 -18.56 -7.03 -9.86
N TYR A 39 -18.76 -7.06 -8.54
CA TYR A 39 -20.07 -7.18 -7.90
C TYR A 39 -20.65 -5.84 -7.44
N ARG A 40 -19.94 -4.72 -7.70
CA ARG A 40 -20.29 -3.37 -7.23
C ARG A 40 -21.71 -2.90 -7.57
N ASN A 41 -22.31 -3.43 -8.63
CA ASN A 41 -23.66 -3.08 -9.09
C ASN A 41 -24.70 -4.19 -8.81
N LEU A 42 -24.30 -5.28 -8.16
CA LEU A 42 -25.14 -6.46 -7.93
C LEU A 42 -25.59 -6.60 -6.47
N PHE A 43 -25.15 -5.68 -5.60
CA PHE A 43 -25.55 -5.66 -4.20
C PHE A 43 -27.04 -5.33 -4.06
N ASP A 44 -27.72 -6.07 -3.19
CA ASP A 44 -29.11 -5.84 -2.83
C ASP A 44 -29.27 -4.63 -1.87
N GLU A 45 -30.50 -4.35 -1.45
CA GLU A 45 -30.83 -3.27 -0.50
C GLU A 45 -30.13 -3.44 0.87
N THR A 46 -29.61 -4.63 1.17
CA THR A 46 -28.87 -4.92 2.41
C THR A 46 -27.34 -4.82 2.23
N GLY A 47 -26.87 -4.48 1.03
CA GLY A 47 -25.44 -4.37 0.71
C GLY A 47 -24.75 -5.73 0.57
N ARG A 48 -25.51 -6.79 0.22
CA ARG A 48 -25.00 -8.16 0.07
C ARG A 48 -25.31 -8.70 -1.33
N TYR A 49 -24.43 -9.55 -1.82
CA TYR A 49 -24.64 -10.28 -3.06
C TYR A 49 -24.25 -11.74 -2.83
N PHE A 50 -25.18 -12.66 -3.02
CA PHE A 50 -24.92 -14.09 -2.95
C PHE A 50 -24.69 -14.62 -4.36
N ASP A 51 -23.48 -15.12 -4.62
CA ASP A 51 -23.17 -15.80 -5.88
C ASP A 51 -23.56 -17.27 -5.77
N ALA A 52 -24.59 -17.68 -6.50
CA ALA A 52 -25.07 -19.05 -6.52
C ALA A 52 -24.08 -20.04 -7.18
N GLN A 53 -23.12 -19.57 -7.99
CA GLN A 53 -22.12 -20.43 -8.62
C GLN A 53 -20.97 -20.78 -7.68
N THR A 54 -20.47 -19.79 -6.93
CA THR A 54 -19.37 -19.98 -5.98
C THR A 54 -19.84 -20.26 -4.56
N LEU A 55 -21.14 -20.09 -4.28
CA LEU A 55 -21.75 -20.18 -2.95
C LEU A 55 -21.14 -19.20 -1.93
N VAL A 56 -20.59 -18.08 -2.41
CA VAL A 56 -19.95 -17.04 -1.58
C VAL A 56 -20.87 -15.83 -1.46
N VAL A 57 -20.92 -15.25 -0.26
CA VAL A 57 -21.56 -13.96 0.00
C VAL A 57 -20.50 -12.86 -0.12
N TYR A 58 -20.68 -11.99 -1.10
CA TYR A 58 -19.94 -10.74 -1.25
C TYR A 58 -20.67 -9.62 -0.52
N GLN A 59 -19.91 -8.70 0.05
CA GLN A 59 -20.45 -7.61 0.85
C GLN A 59 -19.90 -6.26 0.38
N GLU A 60 -20.75 -5.25 0.37
CA GLU A 60 -20.41 -3.89 -0.06
C GLU A 60 -19.27 -3.28 0.77
N GLN A 61 -19.13 -3.70 2.04
CA GLN A 61 -18.03 -3.29 2.92
C GLN A 61 -16.65 -3.63 2.36
N GLY A 62 -16.54 -4.59 1.43
CA GLY A 62 -15.30 -4.84 0.68
C GLY A 62 -14.81 -3.63 -0.12
N GLY A 63 -15.71 -2.68 -0.44
CA GLY A 63 -15.36 -1.42 -1.08
C GLY A 63 -14.52 -0.51 -0.19
N LEU A 64 -14.59 -0.67 1.13
CA LEU A 64 -13.83 0.12 2.09
C LEU A 64 -12.32 -0.12 2.00
N LEU A 65 -11.89 -1.24 1.39
CA LEU A 65 -10.48 -1.56 1.18
C LEU A 65 -9.76 -0.61 0.21
N ILE A 66 -10.49 0.21 -0.56
CA ILE A 66 -9.87 1.23 -1.41
C ILE A 66 -9.12 2.28 -0.57
N TRP A 67 -9.63 2.62 0.61
CA TRP A 67 -9.02 3.60 1.51
C TRP A 67 -7.64 3.19 2.01
N PRO A 68 -7.47 2.01 2.66
CA PRO A 68 -6.15 1.54 3.06
C PRO A 68 -5.25 1.28 1.83
N ALA A 69 -5.80 0.80 0.71
CA ALA A 69 -5.02 0.62 -0.52
C ALA A 69 -4.36 1.94 -0.98
N LEU A 70 -5.15 3.02 -1.07
CA LEU A 70 -4.68 4.35 -1.45
C LEU A 70 -3.72 4.96 -0.42
N ALA A 71 -4.06 4.88 0.87
CA ALA A 71 -3.22 5.42 1.94
C ALA A 71 -1.83 4.76 1.96
N LEU A 72 -1.78 3.43 1.82
CA LEU A 72 -0.52 2.69 1.77
C LEU A 72 0.26 2.95 0.48
N SER A 73 -0.41 3.10 -0.67
CA SER A 73 0.25 3.51 -1.92
C SER A 73 0.95 4.87 -1.77
N MET A 74 0.26 5.85 -1.17
CA MET A 74 0.82 7.17 -0.92
C MET A 74 1.99 7.12 0.06
N LEU A 75 1.86 6.32 1.13
CA LEU A 75 2.93 6.10 2.11
C LEU A 75 4.17 5.46 1.48
N THR A 76 3.99 4.48 0.59
CA THR A 76 5.10 3.88 -0.17
C THR A 76 5.85 4.93 -0.99
N VAL A 77 5.13 5.83 -1.69
CA VAL A 77 5.76 6.90 -2.47
C VAL A 77 6.54 7.85 -1.55
N MET A 78 5.95 8.26 -0.42
CA MET A 78 6.63 9.12 0.57
C MET A 78 7.90 8.47 1.12
N LEU A 79 7.85 7.19 1.50
CA LEU A 79 9.01 6.44 1.98
C LEU A 79 10.05 6.24 0.88
N GLY A 80 9.63 6.03 -0.38
CA GLY A 80 10.54 5.94 -1.52
C GLY A 80 11.29 7.25 -1.79
N VAL A 81 10.60 8.39 -1.68
CA VAL A 81 11.21 9.73 -1.76
C VAL A 81 12.18 9.95 -0.60
N ALA A 82 11.78 9.61 0.63
CA ALA A 82 12.63 9.71 1.81
C ALA A 82 13.89 8.83 1.69
N TRP A 83 13.74 7.58 1.21
CA TRP A 83 14.86 6.68 0.94
C TRP A 83 15.84 7.28 -0.06
N ARG A 84 15.34 7.85 -1.15
CA ARG A 84 16.16 8.51 -2.17
C ARG A 84 16.92 9.69 -1.58
N ALA A 85 16.26 10.53 -0.77
CA ALA A 85 16.90 11.66 -0.11
C ALA A 85 18.01 11.23 0.86
N ILE A 86 17.76 10.20 1.67
CA ILE A 86 18.75 9.63 2.61
C ILE A 86 19.96 9.08 1.83
N ARG A 87 19.71 8.32 0.75
CA ARG A 87 20.77 7.75 -0.09
C ARG A 87 21.61 8.83 -0.77
N SER A 88 20.99 9.90 -1.29
CA SER A 88 21.69 11.02 -1.89
C SER A 88 22.56 11.79 -0.89
N ALA A 89 22.13 11.91 0.36
CA ALA A 89 22.91 12.55 1.43
C ALA A 89 24.12 11.72 1.89
N SER A 90 24.11 10.40 1.66
CA SER A 90 25.22 9.48 1.97
C SER A 90 26.21 9.29 0.81
N GLY A 91 25.96 9.87 -0.37
CA GLY A 91 26.88 9.81 -1.53
C GLY A 91 28.09 10.74 -1.34
N PRO A 92 29.25 10.44 -1.97
CA PRO A 92 30.43 11.29 -1.82
C PRO A 92 30.13 12.69 -2.35
N ARG A 93 30.25 13.69 -1.47
CA ARG A 93 30.37 15.10 -1.89
C ARG A 93 31.70 15.23 -2.60
N SER A 94 31.71 15.13 -3.93
CA SER A 94 32.86 15.60 -4.71
C SER A 94 32.94 17.11 -4.54
N LEU A 95 33.91 17.54 -3.73
CA LEU A 95 34.50 18.87 -3.79
C LEU A 95 35.38 18.96 -5.04
#